data_AF-A0A9P0BLZ3-F1
#
_entry.id   AF-A0A9P0BLZ3-F1
#
_cell.length_a   1.000
_cell.length_b   1.000
_cell.length_c   1.000
_cell.angle_alpha   90.00
_cell.angle_beta   90.00
_cell.angle_gamma   90.00
#
_symmetry.space_group_name_H-M   'P 1'
#
loop_
_entity.id
_entity.type
_entity.pdbx_description
1 polymer ?
#
loop_
_entity_poly.entity_id
_entity_poly.type
_entity_poly.pdbx_seq_one_letter_code
_entity_poly.pdbx_strand_id
1 'polypeptide(L)'
;MVENGASSGGSDSPSATCTRSGLLETLVRGVWYRVHCTLEEDYLSVCLDDGYDATTTLNGTLNNNNVETPNSDFTEVPEAIANQKRLVQVVKSDNNGLGISIKGGIENNMPILISKIFKGMAADLTEQLYVGDAILSVNGEDLKDATHEEAVKALKRAGKMVQLEVKYLREVTPYFRKASIISEVGWELQRGFMADVPPSPPSPRRRRADTRYVPLLMACIAKNLRHRDPEDRTIEIYSPDGVHALALRASSAQGAAGWHRALHAAVRRAARAALARARPRLRPLLGDVRYAGWLARRPPQDHMSASGGSDSSDEAEGWQPTFVAITDREIRLYEAAPWSGSAWCAPAECVGLAATRLAWWRRAGGGAAALGLRAGTPQGLAVRALRVDTPHDLAAVAGALVDGAHHAVRDQTDFTFRCRFRGACARLSLGAGGVCVWEAAGSLGRGGARALYRRPLHALRASADDDRSALWLHFADDDTVELDMEGSPKPAVFILHNLLSARVHSLPAGAEGAGGAGEGAGSAGGAGADPPL
;
A
#
# COMPACT_ATOMS: atom_id res chain seq x y z
N MET A 1 -4.39 49.56 6.26
CA MET A 1 -4.95 49.92 4.95
C MET A 1 -4.31 49.00 3.92
N VAL A 2 -5.15 48.52 3.01
CA VAL A 2 -4.93 47.48 1.99
C VAL A 2 -3.64 47.69 1.20
N GLU A 3 -2.94 46.60 0.86
CA GLU A 3 -2.47 46.44 -0.53
C GLU A 3 -2.34 44.96 -0.92
N ASN A 4 -3.00 44.66 -2.04
CA ASN A 4 -3.05 43.38 -2.73
C ASN A 4 -1.75 43.14 -3.51
N GLY A 5 -1.35 41.87 -3.62
CA GLY A 5 -0.40 41.40 -4.62
C GLY A 5 -0.79 40.01 -5.09
N ALA A 6 -1.43 39.94 -6.26
CA ALA A 6 -1.85 38.70 -6.89
C ALA A 6 -0.77 38.13 -7.82
N SER A 7 -0.70 36.79 -7.83
CA SER A 7 -0.26 35.89 -8.91
C SER A 7 1.22 35.83 -9.31
N SER A 8 1.75 34.61 -9.32
CA SER A 8 2.26 33.99 -10.55
C SER A 8 2.53 32.49 -10.32
N GLY A 9 2.26 31.70 -11.35
CA GLY A 9 2.19 30.24 -11.29
C GLY A 9 3.50 29.56 -10.92
N GLY A 10 3.39 28.55 -10.06
CA GLY A 10 4.47 27.59 -9.83
C GLY A 10 4.55 26.62 -11.00
N SER A 11 5.59 26.77 -11.79
CA SER A 11 6.06 25.76 -12.73
C SER A 11 6.46 24.49 -11.97
N ASP A 12 5.82 23.36 -12.29
CA ASP A 12 6.24 22.04 -11.83
C ASP A 12 7.64 21.75 -12.35
N SER A 13 8.63 21.89 -11.47
CA SER A 13 10.00 21.47 -11.68
C SER A 13 10.11 19.98 -11.35
N PRO A 14 10.62 19.11 -12.24
CA PRO A 14 10.66 17.66 -12.01
C PRO A 14 11.74 17.20 -10.99
N SER A 15 12.34 18.12 -10.23
CA SER A 15 13.50 17.86 -9.35
C SER A 15 13.37 18.40 -7.93
N ALA A 16 12.18 18.83 -7.49
CA ALA A 16 12.00 19.21 -6.08
C ALA A 16 12.03 17.95 -5.20
N THR A 17 13.21 17.63 -4.66
CA THR A 17 13.39 16.66 -3.58
C THR A 17 12.49 17.06 -2.41
N CYS A 18 11.47 16.25 -2.13
CA CYS A 18 10.61 16.46 -0.97
C CYS A 18 11.33 15.91 0.26
N THR A 19 12.38 16.60 0.69
CA THR A 19 13.03 16.34 1.98
C THR A 19 12.16 16.96 3.06
N ARG A 20 11.54 16.10 3.88
CA ARG A 20 10.71 16.50 5.02
C ARG A 20 11.26 15.85 6.26
N SER A 21 11.66 16.66 7.24
CA SER A 21 12.08 16.18 8.55
C SER A 21 11.17 16.72 9.66
N GLY A 22 11.09 16.01 10.77
CA GLY A 22 10.37 16.48 11.95
C GLY A 22 10.16 15.41 13.00
N LEU A 23 9.73 15.87 14.18
CA LEU A 23 9.41 15.00 15.31
C LEU A 23 8.03 14.35 15.11
N LEU A 24 7.99 13.06 15.34
CA LEU A 24 6.80 12.21 15.37
C LEU A 24 6.90 11.27 16.58
N GLU A 25 5.88 10.44 16.78
CA GLU A 25 5.94 9.31 17.69
C GLU A 25 5.75 8.02 16.90
N THR A 26 6.41 6.93 17.31
CA THR A 26 6.22 5.60 16.73
C THR A 26 5.65 4.65 17.77
N LEU A 27 4.75 3.76 17.36
CA LEU A 27 4.19 2.73 18.24
C LEU A 27 5.09 1.49 18.26
N VAL A 28 5.57 1.09 19.43
CA VAL A 28 6.31 -0.16 19.63
C VAL A 28 5.76 -0.85 20.87
N ARG A 29 5.28 -2.09 20.71
CA ARG A 29 4.71 -2.91 21.81
C ARG A 29 3.63 -2.19 22.64
N GLY A 30 2.78 -1.40 21.98
CA GLY A 30 1.70 -0.66 22.64
C GLY A 30 2.12 0.68 23.28
N VAL A 31 3.40 1.05 23.22
CA VAL A 31 3.92 2.31 23.77
C VAL A 31 4.38 3.23 22.64
N TRP A 32 4.04 4.52 22.75
CA TRP A 32 4.46 5.56 21.80
C TRP A 32 5.81 6.14 22.21
N TYR A 33 6.78 6.13 21.29
CA TYR A 33 8.13 6.66 21.49
C TYR A 33 8.39 7.85 20.56
N ARG A 34 8.98 8.92 21.09
CA ARG A 34 9.36 10.08 20.28
C ARG A 34 10.50 9.70 19.33
N VAL A 35 10.31 10.03 18.06
CA VAL A 35 11.25 9.77 16.98
C VAL A 35 11.42 11.02 16.13
N HIS A 36 12.65 11.22 15.67
CA HIS A 36 12.93 12.14 14.58
C HIS A 36 12.84 11.38 13.25
N CYS A 37 11.93 11.80 12.39
CA CYS A 37 11.73 11.19 11.08
C CYS A 37 12.27 12.11 9.99
N THR A 38 12.98 11.55 9.01
CA THR A 38 13.39 12.26 7.78
C THR A 38 12.97 11.45 6.57
N LEU A 39 12.08 12.03 5.76
CA LEU A 39 11.61 11.50 4.49
C LEU A 39 12.61 11.88 3.39
N GLU A 40 13.12 10.86 2.72
CA GLU A 40 13.96 10.97 1.53
C GLU A 40 13.17 10.49 0.30
N GLU A 41 13.84 10.36 -0.85
CA GLU A 41 13.17 10.01 -2.11
C GLU A 41 12.55 8.60 -2.10
N ASP A 42 13.28 7.61 -1.57
CA ASP A 42 12.96 6.18 -1.64
C ASP A 42 12.83 5.48 -0.27
N TYR A 43 13.16 6.18 0.82
CA TYR A 43 13.02 5.68 2.19
C TYR A 43 12.60 6.77 3.19
N LEU A 44 12.08 6.32 4.34
CA LEU A 44 11.88 7.12 5.54
C LEU A 44 12.90 6.69 6.59
N SER A 45 13.73 7.60 7.06
CA SER A 45 14.58 7.34 8.22
C SER A 45 13.85 7.69 9.51
N VAL A 46 13.97 6.82 10.51
CA VAL A 46 13.35 6.94 11.83
C VAL A 46 14.45 6.78 12.88
N CYS A 47 14.74 7.86 13.60
CA CYS A 47 15.76 7.91 14.65
C CYS A 47 15.06 8.12 15.99
N LEU A 48 15.42 7.37 17.04
CA LEU A 48 14.88 7.66 18.38
C LEU A 48 15.41 9.00 18.88
N ASP A 49 14.55 9.78 19.53
CA ASP A 49 14.94 11.05 20.14
C ASP A 49 15.77 10.80 21.41
N ASP A 50 16.88 11.53 21.55
CA ASP A 50 17.81 11.38 22.67
C ASP A 50 17.27 11.92 23.99
N GLY A 51 16.22 12.77 23.94
CA GLY A 51 15.58 13.33 25.13
C GLY A 51 14.73 12.35 25.97
N TYR A 52 14.63 11.08 25.58
CA TYR A 52 13.85 10.06 26.29
C TYR A 52 14.72 9.30 27.31
N ASP A 53 15.40 10.03 28.18
CA ASP A 53 16.02 9.50 29.39
C ASP A 53 15.07 9.68 30.57
N ALA A 54 14.88 8.61 31.34
CA ALA A 54 14.07 8.50 32.56
C ALA A 54 12.54 8.35 32.36
N THR A 55 12.05 7.11 32.56
CA THR A 55 10.85 6.73 33.36
C THR A 55 9.98 5.59 32.80
N THR A 56 10.19 5.08 31.59
CA THR A 56 9.41 3.91 31.14
C THR A 56 10.00 2.61 31.68
N THR A 57 9.35 2.08 32.72
CA THR A 57 9.37 0.67 33.09
C THR A 57 8.80 -0.14 31.93
N LEU A 58 9.66 -0.90 31.24
CA LEU A 58 9.23 -1.89 30.26
C LEU A 58 8.59 -3.07 31.02
N ASN A 59 7.33 -2.91 31.44
CA ASN A 59 6.46 -4.04 31.73
C ASN A 59 6.01 -4.63 30.40
N GLY A 60 6.82 -5.53 29.85
CA GLY A 60 6.55 -6.18 28.57
C GLY A 60 7.62 -7.22 28.27
N THR A 61 7.37 -8.44 28.77
CA THR A 61 8.08 -9.67 28.45
C THR A 61 8.40 -9.79 26.96
N LEU A 62 9.70 -9.90 26.64
CA LEU A 62 10.19 -10.46 25.38
C LEU A 62 9.88 -11.96 25.38
N ASN A 63 8.64 -12.36 25.06
CA ASN A 63 8.35 -13.75 24.69
C ASN A 63 7.20 -13.80 23.69
N ASN A 64 7.48 -14.43 22.56
CA ASN A 64 6.47 -14.90 21.62
C ASN A 64 5.84 -16.17 22.21
N ASN A 65 4.51 -16.26 22.14
CA ASN A 65 3.63 -17.40 22.46
C ASN A 65 3.31 -17.74 23.93
N ASN A 66 2.06 -17.40 24.28
CA ASN A 66 1.05 -18.15 25.04
C ASN A 66 1.22 -18.45 26.55
N VAL A 67 0.10 -18.25 27.26
CA VAL A 67 -0.29 -18.65 28.63
C VAL A 67 0.17 -17.75 29.79
N GLU A 68 -0.84 -17.33 30.55
CA GLU A 68 -0.84 -16.51 31.76
C GLU A 68 0.14 -17.01 32.84
N THR A 69 0.94 -16.11 33.40
CA THR A 69 1.48 -16.20 34.76
C THR A 69 1.94 -14.82 35.24
N PRO A 70 1.41 -14.28 36.35
CA PRO A 70 1.85 -13.00 36.90
C PRO A 70 2.90 -13.23 37.99
N ASN A 71 4.16 -12.89 37.69
CA ASN A 71 5.20 -12.38 38.61
C ASN A 71 6.59 -12.65 38.02
N SER A 72 7.21 -11.61 37.48
CA SER A 72 8.67 -11.54 37.39
C SER A 72 9.08 -10.10 37.61
N ASP A 73 9.28 -9.76 38.88
CA ASP A 73 9.83 -8.49 39.33
C ASP A 73 11.18 -8.24 38.64
N PHE A 74 11.27 -7.15 37.87
CA PHE A 74 12.54 -6.49 37.64
C PHE A 74 12.84 -5.73 38.94
N THR A 75 13.72 -6.27 39.77
CA THR A 75 14.24 -5.58 40.96
C THR A 75 14.85 -4.26 40.54
N GLU A 76 14.18 -3.16 40.89
CA GLU A 76 14.66 -1.79 40.72
C GLU A 76 16.05 -1.69 41.36
N VAL A 77 17.09 -1.40 40.57
CA VAL A 77 18.46 -1.32 41.09
C VAL A 77 18.52 -0.12 42.04
N PRO A 78 18.84 -0.31 43.34
CA PRO A 78 18.94 0.80 44.29
C PRO A 78 19.94 1.84 43.80
N GLU A 79 19.60 3.14 43.91
CA GLU A 79 20.44 4.25 43.43
C GLU A 79 21.87 4.25 44.02
N ALA A 80 22.04 3.63 45.19
CA ALA A 80 23.34 3.43 45.83
C ALA A 80 24.32 2.53 45.05
N ILE A 81 23.85 1.76 44.06
CA ILE A 81 24.64 0.78 43.31
C ILE A 81 25.04 1.30 41.92
N ALA A 82 24.33 2.30 41.39
CA ALA A 82 24.64 2.88 40.08
C ALA A 82 26.05 3.51 40.09
N ASN A 83 26.87 3.16 39.11
CA ASN A 83 28.27 3.60 38.97
C ASN A 83 29.28 3.13 40.03
N GLN A 84 28.91 2.28 40.99
CA GLN A 84 29.87 1.64 41.87
C GLN A 84 30.40 0.33 41.26
N LYS A 85 31.68 0.05 41.52
CA LYS A 85 32.30 -1.23 41.17
C LYS A 85 31.85 -2.28 42.18
N ARG A 86 31.34 -3.40 41.69
CA ARG A 86 30.90 -4.54 42.49
C ARG A 86 31.73 -5.76 42.14
N LEU A 87 32.17 -6.49 43.16
CA LEU A 87 32.75 -7.81 42.99
C LEU A 87 31.64 -8.84 43.23
N VAL A 88 31.28 -9.57 42.18
CA VAL A 88 30.24 -10.59 42.22
C VAL A 88 30.87 -11.95 41.98
N GLN A 89 30.62 -12.88 42.89
CA GLN A 89 31.11 -14.25 42.79
C GLN A 89 29.98 -15.16 42.33
N VAL A 90 30.17 -15.81 41.18
CA VAL A 90 29.21 -16.75 40.60
C VAL A 90 29.82 -18.14 40.60
N VAL A 91 29.09 -19.12 41.16
CA VAL A 91 29.48 -20.52 41.16
C VAL A 91 28.70 -21.24 40.06
N LYS A 92 29.40 -21.75 39.05
CA LYS A 92 28.82 -22.54 37.96
C LYS A 92 28.33 -23.89 38.50
N SER A 93 27.17 -24.35 38.03
CA SER A 93 26.66 -25.69 38.30
C SER A 93 27.44 -26.71 37.46
N ASP A 94 27.59 -27.95 37.93
CA ASP A 94 28.48 -28.95 37.32
C ASP A 94 28.11 -29.32 35.86
N ASN A 95 26.90 -29.00 35.39
CA ASN A 95 26.44 -29.21 34.02
C ASN A 95 25.98 -27.94 33.27
N ASN A 96 25.99 -26.74 33.89
CA ASN A 96 25.45 -25.53 33.30
C ASN A 96 26.49 -24.39 33.23
N GLY A 97 26.47 -23.64 32.13
CA GLY A 97 27.30 -22.45 31.96
C GLY A 97 26.92 -21.30 32.91
N LEU A 98 27.66 -20.19 32.83
CA LEU A 98 27.46 -19.01 33.68
C LEU A 98 26.02 -18.43 33.60
N GLY A 99 25.34 -18.58 32.47
CA GLY A 99 23.96 -18.12 32.31
C GLY A 99 23.80 -16.64 31.98
N ILE A 100 24.81 -16.03 31.34
CA ILE A 100 24.74 -14.66 30.82
C ILE A 100 25.08 -14.63 29.32
N SER A 101 24.53 -13.64 28.62
CA SER A 101 24.92 -13.27 27.26
C SER A 101 25.62 -11.92 27.30
N ILE A 102 26.78 -11.79 26.66
CA ILE A 102 27.53 -10.54 26.60
C ILE A 102 27.47 -9.90 25.20
N LYS A 103 27.62 -8.58 25.14
CA LYS A 103 27.80 -7.78 23.92
C LYS A 103 28.91 -6.75 24.15
N GLY A 104 29.38 -6.12 23.08
CA GLY A 104 30.47 -5.14 23.15
C GLY A 104 31.83 -5.77 22.89
N GLY A 105 32.87 -4.94 23.01
CA GLY A 105 34.25 -5.21 22.60
C GLY A 105 34.86 -3.93 22.04
N ILE A 106 36.18 -3.77 22.19
CA ILE A 106 36.90 -2.59 21.69
C ILE A 106 36.67 -2.36 20.19
N GLU A 107 36.48 -3.41 19.40
CA GLU A 107 36.16 -3.35 17.97
C GLU A 107 34.80 -2.70 17.65
N ASN A 108 33.90 -2.65 18.63
CA ASN A 108 32.59 -2.02 18.54
C ASN A 108 32.53 -0.68 19.28
N ASN A 109 33.66 -0.15 19.75
CA ASN A 109 33.75 1.03 20.61
C ASN A 109 32.79 0.98 21.82
N MET A 110 32.58 -0.22 22.40
CA MET A 110 31.72 -0.43 23.56
C MET A 110 32.39 -1.36 24.58
N PRO A 111 32.27 -1.12 25.89
CA PRO A 111 32.78 -2.06 26.89
C PRO A 111 32.03 -3.40 26.86
N ILE A 112 32.61 -4.44 27.44
CA ILE A 112 31.96 -5.75 27.56
C ILE A 112 30.77 -5.65 28.53
N LEU A 113 29.55 -5.85 28.04
CA LEU A 113 28.30 -5.62 28.76
C LEU A 113 27.43 -6.88 28.84
N ILE A 114 26.76 -7.08 29.98
CA ILE A 114 25.74 -8.13 30.13
C ILE A 114 24.46 -7.70 29.39
N SER A 115 24.17 -8.41 28.31
CA SER A 115 23.00 -8.19 27.44
C SER A 115 21.77 -8.99 27.86
N LYS A 116 21.94 -10.14 28.51
CA LYS A 116 20.84 -11.00 29.00
C LYS A 116 21.33 -11.88 30.14
N ILE A 117 20.47 -12.14 31.11
CA ILE A 117 20.67 -13.15 32.16
C ILE A 117 19.59 -14.22 31.97
N PHE A 118 19.99 -15.49 31.95
CA PHE A 118 19.09 -16.62 31.74
C PHE A 118 18.51 -17.09 33.08
N LYS A 119 17.18 -17.18 33.16
CA LYS A 119 16.47 -17.56 34.38
C LYS A 119 16.83 -18.97 34.86
N GLY A 120 16.96 -19.12 36.17
CA GLY A 120 17.29 -20.41 36.81
C GLY A 120 18.73 -20.87 36.59
N MET A 121 19.62 -20.01 36.07
CA MET A 121 21.04 -20.30 35.87
C MET A 121 21.90 -19.66 36.96
N ALA A 122 23.18 -20.05 37.04
CA ALA A 122 24.12 -19.59 38.06
C ALA A 122 24.14 -18.06 38.26
N ALA A 123 24.11 -17.27 37.18
CA ALA A 123 24.10 -15.82 37.24
C ALA A 123 22.77 -15.18 37.68
N ASP A 124 21.63 -15.85 37.49
CA ASP A 124 20.32 -15.38 37.99
C ASP A 124 20.19 -15.69 39.48
N LEU A 125 20.66 -16.87 39.91
CA LEU A 125 20.65 -17.32 41.30
C LEU A 125 21.51 -16.47 42.24
N THR A 126 22.48 -15.70 41.72
CA THR A 126 23.25 -14.79 42.57
C THR A 126 22.51 -13.51 42.90
N GLU A 127 21.51 -13.11 42.10
CA GLU A 127 20.73 -11.87 42.22
C GLU A 127 21.58 -10.58 42.34
N GLN A 128 22.87 -10.67 42.00
CA GLN A 128 23.87 -9.62 42.14
C GLN A 128 24.30 -9.04 40.79
N LEU A 129 23.94 -9.70 39.69
CA LEU A 129 24.20 -9.26 38.32
C LEU A 129 22.95 -8.69 37.69
N TYR A 130 23.12 -7.64 36.89
CA TYR A 130 22.03 -6.94 36.23
C TYR A 130 22.32 -6.77 34.74
N VAL A 131 21.27 -6.77 33.92
CA VAL A 131 21.40 -6.44 32.49
C VAL A 131 21.82 -4.97 32.38
N GLY A 132 22.90 -4.70 31.64
CA GLY A 132 23.56 -3.39 31.58
C GLY A 132 24.82 -3.25 32.45
N ASP A 133 25.18 -4.27 33.24
CA ASP A 133 26.48 -4.32 33.90
C ASP A 133 27.62 -4.44 32.89
N ALA A 134 28.60 -3.55 32.98
CA ALA A 134 29.87 -3.68 32.30
C ALA A 134 30.80 -4.57 33.11
N ILE A 135 31.31 -5.63 32.49
CA ILE A 135 32.30 -6.53 33.07
C ILE A 135 33.67 -5.87 32.89
N LEU A 136 34.24 -5.42 33.98
CA LEU A 136 35.55 -4.79 34.03
C LEU A 136 36.65 -5.82 34.13
N SER A 137 36.47 -6.90 34.89
CA SER A 137 37.44 -7.98 35.00
C SER A 137 36.81 -9.33 35.33
N VAL A 138 37.49 -10.43 34.99
CA VAL A 138 37.10 -11.82 35.28
C VAL A 138 38.26 -12.52 35.97
N ASN A 139 38.09 -12.96 37.22
CA ASN A 139 39.13 -13.60 38.03
C ASN A 139 40.45 -12.80 38.09
N GLY A 140 40.35 -11.46 38.07
CA GLY A 140 41.50 -10.54 38.05
C GLY A 140 42.08 -10.24 36.66
N GLU A 141 41.59 -10.87 35.59
CA GLU A 141 41.93 -10.55 34.20
C GLU A 141 41.10 -9.34 33.73
N ASP A 142 41.75 -8.21 33.41
CA ASP A 142 41.09 -6.96 32.99
C ASP A 142 40.49 -7.10 31.57
N LEU A 143 39.24 -6.68 31.40
CA LEU A 143 38.48 -6.76 30.16
C LEU A 143 38.08 -5.39 29.60
N LYS A 144 38.56 -4.28 30.17
CA LYS A 144 38.19 -2.92 29.72
C LYS A 144 38.48 -2.66 28.24
N ASP A 145 39.64 -3.12 27.77
CA ASP A 145 40.11 -2.94 26.39
C ASP A 145 40.12 -4.26 25.59
N ALA A 146 39.43 -5.29 26.10
CA ALA A 146 39.36 -6.59 25.46
C ALA A 146 38.41 -6.60 24.26
N THR A 147 38.73 -7.42 23.26
CA THR A 147 37.80 -7.73 22.17
C THR A 147 36.65 -8.61 22.64
N HIS A 148 35.55 -8.67 21.89
CA HIS A 148 34.43 -9.55 22.20
C HIS A 148 34.87 -11.01 22.39
N GLU A 149 35.73 -11.50 21.49
CA GLU A 149 36.20 -12.88 21.53
C GLU A 149 37.09 -13.18 22.74
N GLU A 150 37.95 -12.23 23.13
CA GLU A 150 38.80 -12.36 24.32
C GLU A 150 37.97 -12.43 25.59
N ALA A 151 36.94 -11.59 25.71
CA ALA A 151 36.01 -11.63 26.83
C ALA A 151 35.25 -12.97 26.91
N VAL A 152 34.80 -13.50 25.78
CA VAL A 152 34.17 -14.84 25.72
C VAL A 152 35.16 -15.93 26.16
N LYS A 153 36.41 -15.85 25.71
CA LYS A 153 37.47 -16.80 26.11
C LYS A 153 37.76 -16.72 27.61
N ALA A 154 37.86 -15.53 28.20
CA ALA A 154 38.08 -15.33 29.63
C ALA A 154 36.94 -15.92 30.47
N LEU A 155 35.68 -15.65 30.10
CA LEU A 155 34.49 -16.19 30.80
C LEU A 155 34.35 -17.72 30.67
N LYS A 156 34.76 -18.29 29.53
CA LYS A 156 34.78 -19.75 29.31
C LYS A 156 35.93 -20.43 30.06
N ARG A 157 37.11 -19.81 30.09
CA ARG A 157 38.29 -20.30 30.82
C ARG A 157 38.10 -20.25 32.33
N ALA A 158 37.30 -19.30 32.82
CA ALA A 158 36.94 -19.23 34.22
C ALA A 158 36.35 -20.58 34.69
N GLY A 159 36.90 -21.14 35.77
CA GLY A 159 36.51 -22.46 36.28
C GLY A 159 35.13 -22.48 36.94
N LYS A 160 34.94 -23.40 37.88
CA LYS A 160 33.69 -23.54 38.66
C LYS A 160 33.32 -22.26 39.41
N MET A 161 34.31 -21.48 39.84
CA MET A 161 34.11 -20.22 40.55
C MET A 161 34.59 -19.06 39.68
N VAL A 162 33.71 -18.10 39.44
CA VAL A 162 33.99 -16.91 38.62
C VAL A 162 33.78 -15.66 39.48
N GLN A 163 34.83 -14.88 39.67
CA GLN A 163 34.77 -13.54 40.25
C GLN A 163 34.69 -12.52 39.13
N LEU A 164 33.61 -11.74 39.10
CA LEU A 164 33.38 -10.69 38.14
C LEU A 164 33.48 -9.34 38.86
N GLU A 165 34.33 -8.45 38.37
CA GLU A 165 34.25 -7.04 38.73
C GLU A 165 33.32 -6.37 37.72
N VAL A 166 32.16 -5.90 38.18
CA VAL A 166 31.14 -5.28 37.33
C VAL A 166 30.84 -3.86 37.76
N LYS A 167 30.45 -3.01 36.81
CA LYS A 167 29.94 -1.67 37.08
C LYS A 167 28.64 -1.48 36.31
N TYR A 168 27.57 -1.11 37.01
CA TYR A 168 26.30 -0.80 36.36
C TYR A 168 26.42 0.52 35.59
N LEU A 169 26.42 0.46 34.26
CA LEU A 169 26.52 1.64 33.41
C LEU A 169 25.13 2.17 33.08
N ARG A 170 24.61 3.05 33.95
CA ARG A 170 23.30 3.69 33.78
C ARG A 170 23.17 4.38 32.41
N GLU A 171 24.26 4.96 31.90
CA GLU A 171 24.34 5.66 30.62
C GLU A 171 24.29 4.72 29.38
N VAL A 172 24.61 3.43 29.53
CA VAL A 172 24.67 2.47 28.39
C VAL A 172 23.41 1.60 28.31
N THR A 173 22.68 1.41 29.41
CA THR A 173 21.36 0.76 29.43
C THR A 173 20.34 1.33 28.44
N PRO A 174 20.23 2.66 28.24
CA PRO A 174 19.37 3.26 27.23
C PRO A 174 19.73 2.82 25.80
N TYR A 175 21.00 2.59 25.48
CA TYR A 175 21.41 2.16 24.13
C TYR A 175 20.87 0.77 23.78
N PHE A 176 20.83 -0.18 24.74
CA PHE A 176 20.21 -1.49 24.51
C PHE A 176 18.69 -1.39 24.34
N ARG A 177 18.03 -0.52 25.11
CA ARG A 177 16.59 -0.27 24.96
C ARG A 177 16.29 0.38 23.62
N LYS A 178 17.03 1.45 23.26
CA LYS A 178 16.93 2.14 21.98
C LYS A 178 17.13 1.16 20.82
N ALA A 179 18.21 0.37 20.83
CA ALA A 179 18.48 -0.63 19.80
C ALA A 179 17.38 -1.71 19.70
N SER A 180 16.79 -2.15 20.82
CA SER A 180 15.67 -3.10 20.80
C SER A 180 14.41 -2.49 20.21
N ILE A 181 14.04 -1.27 20.61
CA ILE A 181 12.87 -0.55 20.09
C ILE A 181 13.03 -0.28 18.59
N ILE A 182 14.20 0.21 18.19
CA ILE A 182 14.57 0.47 16.79
C ILE A 182 14.60 -0.83 15.98
N SER A 183 14.99 -1.97 16.55
CA SER A 183 14.99 -3.26 15.84
C SER A 183 13.58 -3.71 15.42
N GLU A 184 12.54 -3.23 16.09
CA GLU A 184 11.14 -3.52 15.77
C GLU A 184 10.49 -2.51 14.82
N VAL A 185 11.15 -1.37 14.56
CA VAL A 185 10.65 -0.33 13.66
C VAL A 185 11.01 -0.65 12.21
N GLY A 186 9.99 -0.86 11.38
CA GLY A 186 10.14 -1.05 9.93
C GLY A 186 10.74 -2.41 9.54
N TRP A 187 11.14 -2.53 8.29
CA TRP A 187 11.60 -3.79 7.68
C TRP A 187 12.84 -3.57 6.82
N GLU A 188 13.60 -4.65 6.60
CA GLU A 188 14.69 -4.64 5.63
C GLU A 188 14.20 -5.26 4.32
N LEU A 189 14.21 -4.49 3.23
CA LEU A 189 13.94 -5.06 1.91
C LEU A 189 15.22 -5.71 1.37
N GLN A 190 15.25 -7.05 1.37
CA GLN A 190 16.38 -7.85 0.90
C GLN A 190 16.37 -8.13 -0.62
N ARG A 191 15.37 -7.69 -1.38
CA ARG A 191 15.19 -8.13 -2.79
C ARG A 191 14.91 -6.97 -3.74
N GLY A 192 15.65 -6.93 -4.84
CA GLY A 192 15.45 -6.00 -5.94
C GLY A 192 14.11 -6.26 -6.61
N PHE A 193 13.30 -5.22 -6.75
CA PHE A 193 12.03 -5.28 -7.46
C PHE A 193 12.23 -5.83 -8.87
N MET A 194 11.54 -6.92 -9.21
CA MET A 194 11.67 -7.62 -10.49
C MET A 194 13.07 -8.12 -10.85
N ALA A 195 13.95 -8.33 -9.86
CA ALA A 195 15.27 -8.93 -10.09
C ALA A 195 15.21 -10.46 -10.10
N ASP A 196 15.87 -11.09 -11.07
CA ASP A 196 15.99 -12.56 -11.18
C ASP A 196 17.04 -13.13 -10.21
N VAL A 197 17.91 -12.26 -9.69
CA VAL A 197 18.97 -12.55 -8.71
C VAL A 197 18.82 -11.54 -7.57
N PRO A 198 18.86 -11.94 -6.29
CA PRO A 198 18.83 -10.98 -5.20
C PRO A 198 19.99 -10.01 -5.35
N PRO A 199 19.77 -8.68 -5.42
CA PRO A 199 20.86 -7.74 -5.36
C PRO A 199 21.59 -7.95 -4.04
N SER A 200 22.92 -7.94 -4.09
CA SER A 200 23.76 -7.95 -2.90
C SER A 200 23.28 -6.85 -1.95
N PRO A 201 23.20 -7.10 -0.64
CA PRO A 201 22.81 -6.06 0.30
C PRO A 201 23.79 -4.89 0.13
N PRO A 202 23.31 -3.65 -0.12
CA PRO A 202 24.19 -2.51 -0.06
C PRO A 202 24.80 -2.47 1.35
N SER A 203 26.12 -2.63 1.41
CA SER A 203 26.88 -2.45 2.65
C SER A 203 26.66 -1.01 3.14
N PRO A 204 26.40 -0.81 4.44
CA PRO A 204 25.86 0.45 4.91
C PRO A 204 26.93 1.54 4.87
N ARG A 205 26.69 2.59 4.07
CA ARG A 205 27.28 3.90 4.35
C ARG A 205 26.71 4.35 5.71
N ARG A 206 27.45 4.06 6.80
CA ARG A 206 27.19 4.46 8.19
C ARG A 206 25.73 4.29 8.65
N ARG A 207 25.27 3.04 8.89
CA ARG A 207 24.08 2.82 9.73
C ARG A 207 24.44 3.25 11.15
N ARG A 208 23.89 4.36 11.62
CA ARG A 208 23.91 4.64 13.06
C ARG A 208 23.00 3.63 13.75
N ALA A 209 23.43 3.10 14.90
CA ALA A 209 22.67 2.08 15.64
C ALA A 209 21.30 2.59 16.14
N ASP A 210 21.10 3.91 16.15
CA ASP A 210 19.90 4.62 16.58
C ASP A 210 18.88 4.89 15.46
N THR A 211 19.17 4.52 14.21
CA THR A 211 18.38 4.92 13.04
C THR A 211 17.94 3.71 12.21
N ARG A 212 16.64 3.61 11.94
CA ARG A 212 16.07 2.70 10.93
C ARG A 212 15.78 3.41 9.64
N TYR A 213 15.93 2.67 8.55
CA TYR A 213 15.57 3.10 7.21
C TYR A 213 14.43 2.22 6.71
N VAL A 214 13.25 2.81 6.54
CA VAL A 214 12.04 2.13 6.08
C VAL A 214 11.86 2.42 4.59
N PRO A 215 12.07 1.43 3.70
CA PRO A 215 11.96 1.68 2.28
C PRO A 215 10.49 1.89 1.87
N LEU A 216 10.26 2.82 0.95
CA LEU A 216 8.93 3.26 0.54
C LEU A 216 8.47 2.66 -0.79
N LEU A 217 9.35 1.91 -1.47
CA LEU A 217 9.01 1.28 -2.74
C LEU A 217 7.83 0.31 -2.58
N MET A 218 6.70 0.64 -3.22
CA MET A 218 5.44 -0.12 -3.15
C MET A 218 4.90 -0.30 -1.73
N ALA A 219 5.29 0.53 -0.76
CA ALA A 219 4.72 0.51 0.58
C ALA A 219 3.26 0.98 0.53
N CYS A 220 2.40 0.45 1.42
CA CYS A 220 1.05 0.96 1.58
C CYS A 220 1.06 2.03 2.67
N ILE A 221 0.47 3.20 2.37
CA ILE A 221 0.24 4.26 3.35
C ILE A 221 -1.25 4.27 3.65
N ALA A 222 -1.60 4.29 4.93
CA ALA A 222 -2.99 4.28 5.37
C ALA A 222 -3.19 5.21 6.58
N LYS A 223 -4.45 5.56 6.81
CA LYS A 223 -4.95 6.25 8.01
C LYS A 223 -6.09 5.43 8.60
N ASN A 224 -6.11 5.30 9.92
CA ASN A 224 -7.19 4.64 10.66
C ASN A 224 -7.54 3.24 10.13
N LEU A 225 -6.52 2.44 9.76
CA LEU A 225 -6.74 1.09 9.25
C LEU A 225 -6.72 0.08 10.41
N ARG A 226 -5.59 -0.05 11.10
CA ARG A 226 -5.46 -0.90 12.29
C ARG A 226 -5.46 -0.08 13.57
N HIS A 227 -4.94 1.15 13.50
CA HIS A 227 -4.83 2.04 14.65
C HIS A 227 -5.79 3.22 14.47
N ARG A 228 -7.06 2.98 14.80
CA ARG A 228 -8.11 4.00 14.74
C ARG A 228 -7.81 5.10 15.76
N ASP A 229 -7.48 6.28 15.27
CA ASP A 229 -7.31 7.50 16.05
C ASP A 229 -8.46 8.46 15.71
N PRO A 230 -9.39 8.72 16.65
CA PRO A 230 -10.50 9.65 16.41
C PRO A 230 -10.01 11.08 16.14
N GLU A 231 -8.77 11.42 16.52
CA GLU A 231 -8.17 12.73 16.27
C GLU A 231 -7.42 12.81 14.92
N ASP A 232 -7.40 11.75 14.10
CA ASP A 232 -6.74 11.68 12.78
C ASP A 232 -5.26 12.12 12.78
N ARG A 233 -4.53 11.80 13.86
CA ARG A 233 -3.10 12.12 14.01
C ARG A 233 -2.19 10.97 13.62
N THR A 234 -2.74 9.77 13.42
CA THR A 234 -1.95 8.58 13.10
C THR A 234 -1.78 8.39 11.60
N ILE A 235 -0.65 7.78 11.23
CA ILE A 235 -0.30 7.37 9.88
C ILE A 235 0.30 5.99 10.00
N GLU A 236 -0.13 5.08 9.13
CA GLU A 236 0.34 3.70 9.12
C GLU A 236 1.06 3.44 7.79
N ILE A 237 2.23 2.83 7.86
CA ILE A 237 3.07 2.46 6.71
C ILE A 237 3.24 0.94 6.76
N TYR A 238 2.82 0.24 5.71
CA TYR A 238 2.95 -1.21 5.61
C TYR A 238 3.95 -1.61 4.54
N SER A 239 4.64 -2.72 4.77
CA SER A 239 5.51 -3.33 3.77
C SER A 239 4.72 -3.78 2.54
N PRO A 240 5.38 -3.92 1.37
CA PRO A 240 4.71 -4.31 0.14
C PRO A 240 4.03 -5.70 0.19
N ASP A 241 4.46 -6.57 1.09
CA ASP A 241 3.85 -7.88 1.37
C ASP A 241 2.77 -7.84 2.47
N GLY A 242 2.55 -6.68 3.10
CA GLY A 242 1.59 -6.49 4.19
C GLY A 242 2.00 -7.12 5.54
N VAL A 243 3.21 -7.68 5.65
CA VAL A 243 3.67 -8.42 6.84
C VAL A 243 4.11 -7.46 7.96
N HIS A 244 4.81 -6.38 7.61
CA HIS A 244 5.36 -5.42 8.54
C HIS A 244 4.57 -4.11 8.50
N ALA A 245 4.49 -3.45 9.65
CA ALA A 245 3.80 -2.18 9.80
C ALA A 245 4.62 -1.22 10.67
N LEU A 246 4.52 0.07 10.36
CA LEU A 246 5.04 1.17 11.14
C LEU A 246 3.91 2.16 11.36
N ALA A 247 3.50 2.35 12.62
CA ALA A 247 2.54 3.38 12.99
C ALA A 247 3.26 4.61 13.53
N LEU A 248 2.96 5.75 12.94
CA LEU A 248 3.47 7.06 13.31
C LEU A 248 2.33 7.94 13.81
N ARG A 249 2.60 8.82 14.76
CA ARG A 249 1.65 9.81 15.27
C ARG A 249 2.28 11.21 15.24
N ALA A 250 1.54 12.16 14.68
CA ALA A 250 1.94 13.57 14.69
C ALA A 250 1.33 14.30 15.89
N SER A 251 1.86 15.48 16.18
CA SER A 251 1.32 16.35 17.26
C SER A 251 -0.08 16.90 16.97
N SER A 252 -0.49 16.94 15.70
CA SER A 252 -1.81 17.44 15.28
C SER A 252 -2.32 16.72 14.03
N ALA A 253 -3.63 16.74 13.81
CA ALA A 253 -4.29 16.17 12.63
C ALA A 253 -3.76 16.81 11.33
N GLN A 254 -3.54 18.13 11.33
CA GLN A 254 -2.97 18.85 10.19
C GLN A 254 -1.53 18.41 9.90
N GLY A 255 -0.72 18.21 10.95
CA GLY A 255 0.63 17.66 10.85
C GLY A 255 0.63 16.27 10.22
N ALA A 256 -0.27 15.39 10.69
CA ALA A 256 -0.44 14.05 10.17
C ALA A 256 -0.90 14.06 8.71
N ALA A 257 -1.88 14.88 8.35
CA ALA A 257 -2.33 15.03 6.95
C ALA A 257 -1.19 15.52 6.03
N GLY A 258 -0.32 16.41 6.54
CA GLY A 258 0.87 16.86 5.82
C GLY A 258 1.88 15.73 5.58
N TRP A 259 2.20 14.96 6.61
CA TRP A 259 3.10 13.81 6.51
C TRP A 259 2.54 12.71 5.60
N HIS A 260 1.24 12.42 5.72
CA HIS A 260 0.51 11.47 4.89
C HIS A 260 0.63 11.82 3.40
N ARG A 261 0.37 13.09 3.02
CA ARG A 261 0.53 13.54 1.62
C ARG A 261 1.97 13.42 1.12
N ALA A 262 2.95 13.76 1.96
CA ALA A 262 4.36 13.67 1.59
C ALA A 262 4.80 12.22 1.38
N LEU A 263 4.39 11.31 2.27
CA LEU A 263 4.66 9.87 2.17
C LEU A 263 3.99 9.26 0.92
N HIS A 264 2.71 9.53 0.67
CA HIS A 264 2.04 9.09 -0.56
C HIS A 264 2.76 9.58 -1.82
N ALA A 265 3.22 10.85 -1.82
CA ALA A 265 3.96 11.39 -2.96
C ALA A 265 5.30 10.68 -3.16
N ALA A 266 6.03 10.36 -2.09
CA ALA A 266 7.29 9.61 -2.15
C ALA A 266 7.09 8.18 -2.65
N VAL A 267 6.17 7.43 -2.04
CA VAL A 267 5.79 6.08 -2.47
C VAL A 267 5.40 6.06 -3.94
N ARG A 268 4.57 7.01 -4.39
CA ARG A 268 4.13 7.10 -5.79
C ARG A 268 5.28 7.39 -6.75
N ARG A 269 6.20 8.29 -6.41
CA ARG A 269 7.39 8.56 -7.23
C ARG A 269 8.27 7.31 -7.34
N ALA A 270 8.57 6.67 -6.21
CA ALA A 270 9.35 5.44 -6.17
C ALA A 270 8.68 4.31 -6.99
N ALA A 271 7.37 4.15 -6.86
CA ALA A 271 6.58 3.17 -7.60
C ALA A 271 6.62 3.43 -9.11
N ARG A 272 6.39 4.67 -9.56
CA ARG A 272 6.46 5.05 -10.97
C ARG A 272 7.85 4.82 -11.57
N ALA A 273 8.91 5.22 -10.86
CA ALA A 273 10.28 5.00 -11.31
C ALA A 273 10.63 3.50 -11.39
N ALA A 274 10.15 2.68 -10.45
CA ALA A 274 10.33 1.24 -10.50
C ALA A 274 9.56 0.59 -11.66
N LEU A 275 8.30 0.96 -11.88
CA LEU A 275 7.48 0.48 -12.99
C LEU A 275 8.07 0.87 -14.35
N ALA A 276 8.59 2.09 -14.48
CA ALA A 276 9.27 2.54 -15.70
C ALA A 276 10.49 1.66 -16.04
N ARG A 277 11.31 1.32 -15.04
CA ARG A 277 12.45 0.40 -15.20
C ARG A 277 12.01 -1.03 -15.51
N ALA A 278 10.91 -1.48 -14.91
CA ALA A 278 10.33 -2.80 -15.09
C ALA A 278 9.53 -2.97 -16.40
N ARG A 279 9.15 -1.88 -17.05
CA ARG A 279 8.26 -1.85 -18.22
C ARG A 279 8.66 -2.83 -19.33
N PRO A 280 9.94 -2.97 -19.74
CA PRO A 280 10.32 -3.93 -20.79
C PRO A 280 10.01 -5.39 -20.43
N ARG A 281 10.04 -5.73 -19.13
CA ARG A 281 9.74 -7.07 -18.62
C ARG A 281 8.24 -7.28 -18.40
N LEU A 282 7.51 -6.24 -17.99
CA LEU A 282 6.07 -6.30 -17.73
C LEU A 282 5.23 -6.24 -19.01
N ARG A 283 5.65 -5.47 -20.01
CA ARG A 283 4.86 -5.24 -21.23
C ARG A 283 4.51 -6.53 -21.99
N PRO A 284 5.42 -7.52 -22.16
CA PRO A 284 5.07 -8.80 -22.78
C PRO A 284 4.08 -9.64 -21.95
N LEU A 285 4.06 -9.45 -20.63
CA LEU A 285 3.23 -10.23 -19.71
C LEU A 285 1.82 -9.65 -19.55
N LEU A 286 1.71 -8.32 -19.49
CA LEU A 286 0.49 -7.62 -19.04
C LEU A 286 -0.03 -6.55 -20.00
N GLY A 287 0.77 -6.13 -20.98
CA GLY A 287 0.55 -4.86 -21.70
C GLY A 287 1.13 -3.65 -20.96
N ASP A 288 0.71 -2.45 -21.35
CA ASP A 288 1.22 -1.21 -20.75
C ASP A 288 0.55 -0.95 -19.39
N VAL A 289 1.33 -1.01 -18.29
CA VAL A 289 0.83 -0.70 -16.95
C VAL A 289 0.75 0.82 -16.78
N ARG A 290 -0.48 1.36 -16.74
CA ARG A 290 -0.78 2.80 -16.68
C ARG A 290 -0.80 3.32 -15.24
N TYR A 291 -1.25 2.49 -14.32
CA TYR A 291 -1.29 2.78 -12.90
C TYR A 291 -0.95 1.51 -12.12
N ALA A 292 -0.16 1.62 -11.06
CA ALA A 292 -0.11 0.60 -10.02
C ALA A 292 0.14 1.24 -8.66
N GLY A 293 -0.62 0.81 -7.65
CA GLY A 293 -0.54 1.36 -6.30
C GLY A 293 -1.56 0.76 -5.35
N TRP A 294 -1.39 1.05 -4.07
CA TRP A 294 -2.32 0.65 -3.02
C TRP A 294 -3.55 1.54 -3.02
N LEU A 295 -4.72 0.91 -3.06
CA LEU A 295 -6.03 1.49 -2.82
C LEU A 295 -6.71 0.73 -1.68
N ALA A 296 -7.91 1.14 -1.28
CA ALA A 296 -8.76 0.28 -0.47
C ALA A 296 -9.94 -0.22 -1.28
N ARG A 297 -10.37 -1.47 -1.06
CA ARG A 297 -11.59 -2.04 -1.65
C ARG A 297 -12.54 -2.45 -0.54
N ARG A 298 -13.85 -2.36 -0.79
CA ARG A 298 -14.82 -3.10 0.04
C ARG A 298 -14.86 -4.55 -0.45
N PRO A 299 -14.82 -5.55 0.45
CA PRO A 299 -15.11 -6.92 0.06
C PRO A 299 -16.53 -6.99 -0.51
N PRO A 300 -16.80 -7.91 -1.45
CA PRO A 300 -18.16 -8.14 -1.93
C PRO A 300 -19.04 -8.50 -0.72
N GLN A 301 -20.06 -7.68 -0.44
CA GLN A 301 -21.05 -8.00 0.58
C GLN A 301 -21.94 -9.11 0.04
N ASP A 302 -21.93 -10.28 0.69
CA ASP A 302 -22.99 -11.27 0.47
C ASP A 302 -24.34 -10.61 0.77
N HIS A 303 -25.30 -10.81 -0.13
CA HIS A 303 -26.62 -10.18 -0.14
C HIS A 303 -27.42 -10.41 1.15
N MET A 304 -27.18 -9.62 2.20
CA MET A 304 -28.06 -9.60 3.38
C MET A 304 -27.90 -8.30 4.16
N SER A 305 -28.11 -7.14 3.54
CA SER A 305 -28.47 -5.85 4.20
C SER A 305 -28.65 -4.75 3.15
N ALA A 306 -29.57 -4.95 2.20
CA ALA A 306 -30.07 -3.87 1.35
C ALA A 306 -31.39 -3.35 1.93
N SER A 307 -31.34 -2.79 3.14
CA SER A 307 -32.47 -2.03 3.69
C SER A 307 -31.99 -1.05 4.75
N GLY A 308 -32.02 0.23 4.41
CA GLY A 308 -32.30 1.33 5.33
C GLY A 308 -31.24 1.66 6.38
N GLY A 309 -30.57 2.79 6.20
CA GLY A 309 -29.83 3.44 7.28
C GLY A 309 -29.13 4.68 6.78
N SER A 310 -29.72 5.85 7.04
CA SER A 310 -28.99 7.12 7.02
C SER A 310 -27.85 7.00 8.02
N ASP A 311 -26.58 6.97 7.60
CA ASP A 311 -25.51 7.02 8.59
C ASP A 311 -24.18 7.55 8.07
N SER A 312 -23.84 8.76 8.51
CA SER A 312 -22.55 9.42 8.32
C SER A 312 -21.43 8.84 9.20
N SER A 313 -21.63 7.66 9.79
CA SER A 313 -20.73 7.09 10.79
C SER A 313 -20.19 5.68 10.47
N ASP A 314 -20.82 4.94 9.55
CA ASP A 314 -20.46 3.53 9.22
C ASP A 314 -19.59 3.35 7.95
N GLU A 315 -19.25 4.41 7.22
CA GLU A 315 -18.46 4.32 5.96
C GLU A 315 -17.01 3.80 6.16
N ALA A 316 -16.53 3.67 7.40
CA ALA A 316 -15.21 3.14 7.72
C ALA A 316 -15.16 1.61 7.87
N GLU A 317 -16.29 0.96 8.15
CA GLU A 317 -16.34 -0.50 8.33
C GLU A 317 -16.29 -1.22 6.97
N GLY A 318 -15.17 -1.90 6.71
CA GLY A 318 -15.04 -2.83 5.59
C GLY A 318 -14.08 -2.41 4.47
N TRP A 319 -13.40 -1.27 4.53
CA TRP A 319 -12.34 -0.98 3.56
C TRP A 319 -11.07 -1.77 3.87
N GLN A 320 -10.62 -2.58 2.92
CA GLN A 320 -9.39 -3.37 3.03
C GLN A 320 -8.36 -2.90 2.00
N PRO A 321 -7.07 -2.78 2.36
CA PRO A 321 -6.02 -2.48 1.40
C PRO A 321 -6.00 -3.52 0.28
N THR A 322 -5.83 -3.05 -0.94
CA THR A 322 -5.60 -3.90 -2.10
C THR A 322 -4.63 -3.19 -3.02
N PHE A 323 -3.68 -3.95 -3.57
CA PHE A 323 -2.81 -3.42 -4.59
C PHE A 323 -3.52 -3.53 -5.93
N VAL A 324 -3.66 -2.41 -6.63
CA VAL A 324 -4.38 -2.32 -7.91
C VAL A 324 -3.39 -2.00 -9.01
N ALA A 325 -3.46 -2.72 -10.11
CA ALA A 325 -2.78 -2.37 -11.35
C ALA A 325 -3.80 -2.21 -12.48
N ILE A 326 -3.71 -1.11 -13.22
CA ILE A 326 -4.56 -0.82 -14.38
C ILE A 326 -3.64 -0.82 -15.60
N THR A 327 -3.92 -1.73 -16.53
CA THR A 327 -3.19 -1.84 -17.81
C THR A 327 -3.97 -1.14 -18.92
N ASP A 328 -3.54 -1.33 -20.16
CA ASP A 328 -4.27 -0.97 -21.37
C ASP A 328 -5.40 -1.95 -21.73
N ARG A 329 -5.57 -3.04 -20.95
CA ARG A 329 -6.52 -4.12 -21.24
C ARG A 329 -7.43 -4.47 -20.08
N GLU A 330 -6.93 -4.38 -18.85
CA GLU A 330 -7.62 -4.91 -17.68
C GLU A 330 -7.19 -4.23 -16.38
N ILE A 331 -8.05 -4.37 -15.37
CA ILE A 331 -7.78 -4.04 -13.98
C ILE A 331 -7.40 -5.34 -13.27
N ARG A 332 -6.29 -5.32 -12.54
CA ARG A 332 -5.78 -6.44 -11.75
C ARG A 332 -5.72 -6.06 -10.28
N LEU A 333 -6.27 -6.90 -9.42
CA LEU A 333 -6.30 -6.73 -7.97
C LEU A 333 -5.41 -7.79 -7.33
N TYR A 334 -4.58 -7.36 -6.39
CA TYR A 334 -3.69 -8.22 -5.62
C TYR A 334 -3.87 -7.96 -4.13
N GLU A 335 -3.60 -8.99 -3.33
CA GLU A 335 -3.58 -8.89 -1.87
C GLU A 335 -2.28 -8.24 -1.36
N ALA A 336 -1.18 -8.47 -2.09
CA ALA A 336 0.15 -7.90 -1.84
C ALA A 336 0.72 -7.29 -3.13
N ALA A 337 1.65 -6.36 -2.99
CA ALA A 337 2.33 -5.77 -4.14
C ALA A 337 3.18 -6.83 -4.86
N PRO A 338 2.94 -7.09 -6.17
CA PRO A 338 3.65 -8.13 -6.90
C PRO A 338 5.13 -7.77 -7.10
N TRP A 339 6.03 -8.68 -6.67
CA TRP A 339 7.48 -8.45 -6.65
C TRP A 339 8.25 -9.13 -7.80
N SER A 340 7.66 -10.14 -8.43
CA SER A 340 8.24 -10.94 -9.53
C SER A 340 7.31 -10.97 -10.74
N GLY A 341 7.85 -11.28 -11.93
CA GLY A 341 7.02 -11.45 -13.13
C GLY A 341 5.90 -12.49 -12.95
N SER A 342 6.18 -13.59 -12.24
CA SER A 342 5.16 -14.60 -11.90
C SER A 342 4.07 -14.05 -10.98
N ALA A 343 4.41 -13.25 -9.97
CA ALA A 343 3.44 -12.62 -9.08
C ALA A 343 2.54 -11.63 -9.84
N TRP A 344 3.12 -10.86 -10.76
CA TRP A 344 2.38 -9.97 -11.67
C TRP A 344 1.39 -10.73 -12.56
N CYS A 345 1.68 -11.98 -12.91
CA CYS A 345 0.79 -12.84 -13.70
C CYS A 345 -0.30 -13.53 -12.87
N ALA A 346 -0.26 -13.47 -11.53
CA ALA A 346 -1.18 -14.15 -10.64
C ALA A 346 -2.01 -13.15 -9.80
N PRO A 347 -2.87 -12.34 -10.42
CA PRO A 347 -3.77 -11.47 -9.67
C PRO A 347 -4.82 -12.29 -8.93
N ALA A 348 -5.27 -11.81 -7.77
CA ALA A 348 -6.40 -12.39 -7.06
C ALA A 348 -7.70 -12.21 -7.85
N GLU A 349 -7.80 -11.10 -8.61
CA GLU A 349 -8.94 -10.83 -9.44
C GLU A 349 -8.53 -10.00 -10.67
N CYS A 350 -9.22 -10.24 -11.79
CA CYS A 350 -8.95 -9.55 -13.04
C CYS A 350 -10.26 -9.19 -13.76
N VAL A 351 -10.31 -7.97 -14.29
CA VAL A 351 -11.50 -7.42 -14.94
C VAL A 351 -11.11 -6.69 -16.23
N GLY A 352 -11.65 -7.09 -17.37
CA GLY A 352 -11.38 -6.46 -18.66
C GLY A 352 -11.89 -5.02 -18.76
N LEU A 353 -11.05 -4.09 -19.21
CA LEU A 353 -11.37 -2.67 -19.31
C LEU A 353 -12.34 -2.35 -20.44
N ALA A 354 -12.33 -3.13 -21.53
CA ALA A 354 -13.24 -2.91 -22.66
C ALA A 354 -14.72 -2.91 -22.23
N ALA A 355 -15.07 -3.76 -21.26
CA ALA A 355 -16.41 -3.88 -20.69
C ALA A 355 -16.48 -3.32 -19.25
N THR A 356 -15.63 -2.37 -18.88
CA THR A 356 -15.66 -1.73 -17.56
C THR A 356 -15.82 -0.22 -17.71
N ARG A 357 -16.59 0.38 -16.82
CA ARG A 357 -16.81 1.83 -16.75
C ARG A 357 -16.67 2.35 -15.33
N LEU A 358 -16.13 3.56 -15.21
CA LEU A 358 -16.25 4.35 -14.00
C LEU A 358 -17.69 4.90 -13.95
N ALA A 359 -18.46 4.51 -12.95
CA ALA A 359 -19.89 4.82 -12.85
C ALA A 359 -20.18 6.03 -11.95
N TRP A 360 -19.40 6.20 -10.89
CA TRP A 360 -19.52 7.33 -9.98
C TRP A 360 -18.21 7.54 -9.24
N TRP A 361 -18.04 8.73 -8.70
CA TRP A 361 -17.07 9.01 -7.66
C TRP A 361 -17.71 9.92 -6.61
N ARG A 362 -17.27 9.82 -5.37
CA ARG A 362 -17.75 10.67 -4.27
C ARG A 362 -16.58 11.03 -3.37
N ARG A 363 -16.58 12.24 -2.80
CA ARG A 363 -15.65 12.56 -1.72
C ARG A 363 -16.00 11.72 -0.49
N ALA A 364 -14.97 11.22 0.17
CA ALA A 364 -15.06 10.58 1.47
C ALA A 364 -14.44 11.50 2.54
N GLY A 365 -14.70 11.20 3.81
CA GLY A 365 -14.08 11.92 4.93
C GLY A 365 -12.54 11.87 4.88
N GLY A 366 -11.88 12.84 5.53
CA GLY A 366 -10.41 12.85 5.65
C GLY A 366 -9.63 13.14 4.36
N GLY A 367 -10.29 13.67 3.32
CA GLY A 367 -9.66 13.99 2.03
C GLY A 367 -9.52 12.82 1.07
N ALA A 368 -10.04 11.64 1.44
CA ALA A 368 -10.16 10.49 0.57
C ALA A 368 -11.33 10.66 -0.43
N ALA A 369 -11.39 9.79 -1.43
CA ALA A 369 -12.53 9.66 -2.33
C ALA A 369 -12.84 8.20 -2.61
N ALA A 370 -14.11 7.88 -2.84
CA ALA A 370 -14.55 6.57 -3.27
C ALA A 370 -14.98 6.61 -4.74
N LEU A 371 -14.70 5.53 -5.45
CA LEU A 371 -14.93 5.31 -6.88
C LEU A 371 -15.76 4.04 -7.06
N GLY A 372 -16.81 4.11 -7.87
CA GLY A 372 -17.64 2.97 -8.24
C GLY A 372 -17.33 2.49 -9.65
N LEU A 373 -16.86 1.26 -9.77
CA LEU A 373 -16.65 0.59 -11.05
C LEU A 373 -17.82 -0.33 -11.36
N ARG A 374 -18.23 -0.33 -12.63
CA ARG A 374 -19.22 -1.26 -13.18
C ARG A 374 -18.56 -2.04 -14.30
N ALA A 375 -18.52 -3.36 -14.17
CA ALA A 375 -17.95 -4.26 -15.16
C ALA A 375 -19.02 -5.24 -15.65
N GLY A 376 -19.16 -5.36 -16.97
CA GLY A 376 -20.00 -6.36 -17.58
C GLY A 376 -19.27 -7.69 -17.58
N THR A 377 -19.84 -8.71 -16.95
CA THR A 377 -19.36 -10.09 -16.97
C THR A 377 -20.37 -10.99 -17.68
N PRO A 378 -19.97 -12.19 -18.13
CA PRO A 378 -20.92 -13.18 -18.64
C PRO A 378 -22.05 -13.52 -17.65
N GLN A 379 -21.78 -13.39 -16.35
CA GLN A 379 -22.73 -13.64 -15.26
C GLN A 379 -23.63 -12.45 -14.93
N GLY A 380 -23.38 -11.25 -15.46
CA GLY A 380 -24.17 -10.07 -15.15
C GLY A 380 -23.34 -8.81 -14.94
N LEU A 381 -23.84 -7.93 -14.07
CA LEU A 381 -23.16 -6.70 -13.68
C LEU A 381 -22.33 -6.93 -12.40
N ALA A 382 -21.01 -6.78 -12.50
CA ALA A 382 -20.14 -6.71 -11.33
C ALA A 382 -19.92 -5.24 -10.92
N VAL A 383 -20.18 -4.93 -9.65
CA VAL A 383 -19.96 -3.59 -9.09
C VAL A 383 -18.83 -3.65 -8.08
N ARG A 384 -17.90 -2.70 -8.15
CA ARG A 384 -16.76 -2.61 -7.24
C ARG A 384 -16.62 -1.20 -6.70
N ALA A 385 -16.35 -1.07 -5.41
CA ALA A 385 -16.03 0.20 -4.79
C ALA A 385 -14.55 0.21 -4.41
N LEU A 386 -13.82 1.22 -4.91
CA LEU A 386 -12.43 1.50 -4.56
C LEU A 386 -12.35 2.83 -3.82
N ARG A 387 -11.43 2.96 -2.86
CA ARG A 387 -11.12 4.19 -2.15
C ARG A 387 -9.69 4.60 -2.43
N VAL A 388 -9.51 5.88 -2.72
CA VAL A 388 -8.24 6.55 -2.92
C VAL A 388 -8.04 7.54 -1.78
N ASP A 389 -6.84 7.62 -1.23
CA ASP A 389 -6.57 8.47 -0.06
C ASP A 389 -6.06 9.87 -0.45
N THR A 390 -5.78 10.11 -1.74
CA THR A 390 -5.37 11.43 -2.23
C THR A 390 -6.10 11.85 -3.52
N PRO A 391 -6.38 13.16 -3.72
CA PRO A 391 -6.97 13.67 -4.96
C PRO A 391 -6.11 13.40 -6.21
N HIS A 392 -4.79 13.31 -6.02
CA HIS A 392 -3.87 12.99 -7.12
C HIS A 392 -4.03 11.54 -7.56
N ASP A 393 -4.20 10.63 -6.61
CA ASP A 393 -4.46 9.22 -6.92
C ASP A 393 -5.85 9.04 -7.53
N LEU A 394 -6.85 9.82 -7.09
CA LEU A 394 -8.17 9.88 -7.74
C LEU A 394 -8.04 10.19 -9.24
N ALA A 395 -7.36 11.28 -9.58
CA ALA A 395 -7.17 11.69 -10.97
C ALA A 395 -6.37 10.65 -11.77
N ALA A 396 -5.31 10.08 -11.18
CA ALA A 396 -4.48 9.08 -11.82
C ALA A 396 -5.25 7.77 -12.09
N VAL A 397 -6.04 7.30 -11.13
CA VAL A 397 -6.88 6.09 -11.26
C VAL A 397 -8.00 6.33 -12.27
N ALA A 398 -8.75 7.43 -12.15
CA ALA A 398 -9.84 7.75 -13.07
C ALA A 398 -9.33 7.90 -14.52
N GLY A 399 -8.22 8.62 -14.71
CA GLY A 399 -7.57 8.74 -16.03
C GLY A 399 -7.11 7.40 -16.57
N ALA A 400 -6.43 6.58 -15.76
CA ALA A 400 -5.98 5.25 -16.19
C ALA A 400 -7.15 4.32 -16.57
N LEU A 401 -8.28 4.39 -15.88
CA LEU A 401 -9.48 3.61 -16.20
C LEU A 401 -10.10 4.03 -17.53
N VAL A 402 -10.28 5.34 -17.75
CA VAL A 402 -10.88 5.86 -18.98
C VAL A 402 -9.96 5.62 -20.18
N ASP A 403 -8.69 6.02 -20.07
CA ASP A 403 -7.69 5.82 -21.12
C ASP A 403 -7.52 4.33 -21.44
N GLY A 404 -7.43 3.50 -20.40
CA GLY A 404 -7.27 2.05 -20.55
C GLY A 404 -8.49 1.40 -21.19
N ALA A 405 -9.71 1.83 -20.85
CA ALA A 405 -10.93 1.37 -21.52
C ALA A 405 -10.96 1.78 -22.99
N HIS A 406 -10.59 3.02 -23.31
CA HIS A 406 -10.49 3.50 -24.70
C HIS A 406 -9.42 2.76 -25.50
N HIS A 407 -8.28 2.47 -24.89
CA HIS A 407 -7.23 1.67 -25.53
C HIS A 407 -7.67 0.23 -25.75
N ALA A 408 -8.30 -0.41 -24.76
CA ALA A 408 -8.79 -1.78 -24.87
C ALA A 408 -9.76 -1.96 -26.04
N VAL A 409 -10.68 -1.01 -26.25
CA VAL A 409 -11.62 -1.06 -27.39
C VAL A 409 -11.01 -0.65 -28.73
N ARG A 410 -9.84 0.00 -28.74
CA ARG A 410 -9.10 0.35 -29.97
C ARG A 410 -8.13 -0.75 -30.39
N ASP A 411 -7.53 -1.46 -29.44
CA ASP A 411 -6.61 -2.59 -29.69
C ASP A 411 -7.36 -3.80 -30.26
N GLN A 412 -8.59 -4.03 -29.80
CA GLN A 412 -9.44 -5.11 -30.30
C GLN A 412 -10.31 -4.65 -31.48
N THR A 413 -10.16 -5.32 -32.63
CA THR A 413 -10.84 -4.94 -33.88
C THR A 413 -12.35 -5.16 -33.84
N ASP A 414 -12.79 -6.28 -33.26
CA ASP A 414 -14.18 -6.65 -33.10
C ASP A 414 -14.38 -7.45 -31.80
N PHE A 415 -15.47 -7.15 -31.10
CA PHE A 415 -16.00 -7.89 -29.96
C PHE A 415 -17.17 -8.72 -30.43
N THR A 416 -17.16 -10.03 -30.15
CA THR A 416 -18.21 -10.94 -30.64
C THR A 416 -18.99 -11.59 -29.52
N PHE A 417 -20.31 -11.68 -29.71
CA PHE A 417 -21.25 -12.27 -28.77
C PHE A 417 -22.19 -13.22 -29.51
N ARG A 418 -22.54 -14.32 -28.87
CA ARG A 418 -23.59 -15.21 -29.38
C ARG A 418 -24.94 -14.64 -29.02
N CYS A 419 -25.86 -14.65 -29.98
CA CYS A 419 -27.21 -14.16 -29.79
C CYS A 419 -28.19 -14.85 -30.73
N ARG A 420 -29.47 -14.62 -30.51
CA ARG A 420 -30.55 -14.94 -31.43
C ARG A 420 -31.08 -13.66 -32.04
N PHE A 421 -31.21 -13.67 -33.35
CA PHE A 421 -31.80 -12.58 -34.12
C PHE A 421 -33.00 -13.10 -34.88
N ARG A 422 -34.19 -12.55 -34.60
CA ARG A 422 -35.47 -13.00 -35.18
C ARG A 422 -35.70 -14.52 -35.02
N GLY A 423 -35.31 -15.07 -33.87
CA GLY A 423 -35.43 -16.50 -33.54
C GLY A 423 -34.34 -17.41 -34.11
N ALA A 424 -33.44 -16.92 -34.96
CA ALA A 424 -32.34 -17.70 -35.54
C ALA A 424 -31.01 -17.47 -34.78
N CYS A 425 -30.17 -18.50 -34.69
CA CYS A 425 -28.83 -18.39 -34.11
C CYS A 425 -27.96 -17.43 -34.95
N ALA A 426 -27.35 -16.48 -34.26
CA ALA A 426 -26.59 -15.39 -34.85
C ALA A 426 -25.36 -15.03 -33.99
N ARG A 427 -24.52 -14.15 -34.53
CA ARG A 427 -23.39 -13.56 -33.83
C ARG A 427 -23.42 -12.05 -33.95
N LEU A 428 -23.51 -11.36 -32.83
CA LEU A 428 -23.29 -9.91 -32.76
C LEU A 428 -21.79 -9.63 -32.82
N SER A 429 -21.36 -8.71 -33.67
CA SER A 429 -20.01 -8.15 -33.67
C SER A 429 -20.06 -6.64 -33.50
N LEU A 430 -19.25 -6.11 -32.57
CA LEU A 430 -19.13 -4.70 -32.24
C LEU A 430 -17.69 -4.25 -32.47
N GLY A 431 -17.46 -3.24 -33.30
CA GLY A 431 -16.10 -2.81 -33.60
C GLY A 431 -16.01 -1.67 -34.59
N ALA A 432 -14.91 -1.61 -35.34
CA ALA A 432 -14.69 -0.56 -36.35
C ALA A 432 -15.79 -0.55 -37.42
N GLY A 433 -16.27 -1.74 -37.80
CA GLY A 433 -17.33 -1.95 -38.79
C GLY A 433 -18.74 -1.53 -38.35
N GLY A 434 -18.93 -1.09 -37.10
CA GLY A 434 -20.21 -0.73 -36.51
C GLY A 434 -20.83 -1.88 -35.70
N VAL A 435 -22.16 -1.89 -35.65
CA VAL A 435 -22.95 -2.98 -35.07
C VAL A 435 -23.35 -3.91 -36.22
N CYS A 436 -22.84 -5.13 -36.23
CA CYS A 436 -23.18 -6.12 -37.25
C CYS A 436 -23.71 -7.41 -36.59
N VAL A 437 -24.74 -7.99 -37.19
CA VAL A 437 -25.26 -9.31 -36.81
C VAL A 437 -25.00 -10.25 -37.97
N TRP A 438 -24.32 -11.35 -37.69
CA TRP A 438 -23.94 -12.37 -38.67
C TRP A 438 -24.74 -13.64 -38.44
N GLU A 439 -25.03 -14.36 -39.51
CA GLU A 439 -25.55 -15.71 -39.42
C GLU A 439 -24.55 -16.63 -38.69
N ALA A 440 -25.03 -17.50 -37.80
CA ALA A 440 -24.18 -18.49 -37.15
C ALA A 440 -23.62 -19.45 -38.21
N ALA A 441 -22.29 -19.62 -38.25
CA ALA A 441 -21.65 -20.53 -39.21
C ALA A 441 -22.12 -21.97 -38.95
N GLY A 442 -22.91 -22.53 -39.87
CA GLY A 442 -23.30 -23.93 -39.84
C GLY A 442 -22.10 -24.86 -40.07
N SER A 443 -22.21 -26.11 -39.57
CA SER A 443 -21.20 -27.18 -39.70
C SER A 443 -20.87 -27.62 -41.14
N LEU A 444 -21.45 -26.99 -42.16
CA LEU A 444 -21.27 -27.32 -43.58
C LEU A 444 -20.65 -26.11 -44.29
N GLY A 445 -19.36 -26.24 -44.60
CA GLY A 445 -18.47 -25.13 -44.96
C GLY A 445 -18.69 -24.46 -46.33
N ARG A 446 -17.80 -23.50 -46.58
CA ARG A 446 -17.49 -22.80 -47.85
C ARG A 446 -18.34 -21.57 -48.25
N GLY A 447 -19.25 -21.07 -47.41
CA GLY A 447 -19.85 -19.74 -47.58
C GLY A 447 -19.35 -18.78 -46.49
N GLY A 448 -18.82 -17.61 -46.87
CA GLY A 448 -18.49 -16.56 -45.90
C GLY A 448 -19.71 -16.17 -45.07
N ALA A 449 -19.52 -15.80 -43.80
CA ALA A 449 -20.63 -15.44 -42.91
C ALA A 449 -21.48 -14.32 -43.53
N ARG A 450 -22.77 -14.57 -43.74
CA ARG A 450 -23.71 -13.59 -44.28
C ARG A 450 -24.09 -12.59 -43.18
N ALA A 451 -23.96 -11.29 -43.47
CA ALA A 451 -24.47 -10.24 -42.59
C ALA A 451 -26.01 -10.21 -42.66
N LEU A 452 -26.66 -10.40 -41.51
CA LEU A 452 -28.12 -10.31 -41.34
C LEU A 452 -28.57 -8.88 -41.03
N TYR A 453 -27.73 -8.12 -40.35
CA TYR A 453 -27.99 -6.73 -39.98
C TYR A 453 -26.67 -5.97 -39.88
N ARG A 454 -26.65 -4.70 -40.31
CA ARG A 454 -25.48 -3.84 -40.19
C ARG A 454 -25.89 -2.39 -40.07
N ARG A 455 -25.42 -1.73 -39.01
CA ARG A 455 -25.54 -0.29 -38.83
C ARG A 455 -24.23 0.33 -38.35
N PRO A 456 -23.89 1.54 -38.80
CA PRO A 456 -22.72 2.23 -38.31
C PRO A 456 -22.91 2.62 -36.84
N LEU A 457 -21.82 2.60 -36.07
CA LEU A 457 -21.88 2.89 -34.64
C LEU A 457 -22.36 4.32 -34.35
N HIS A 458 -22.05 5.30 -35.21
CA HIS A 458 -22.47 6.70 -35.03
C HIS A 458 -23.98 6.91 -35.19
N ALA A 459 -24.71 5.94 -35.76
CA ALA A 459 -26.16 6.01 -35.87
C ALA A 459 -26.87 5.51 -34.61
N LEU A 460 -26.15 4.92 -33.65
CA LEU A 460 -26.73 4.43 -32.39
C LEU A 460 -27.13 5.62 -31.50
N ARG A 461 -28.41 5.72 -31.15
CA ARG A 461 -28.95 6.77 -30.29
C ARG A 461 -29.08 6.33 -28.84
N ALA A 462 -29.54 5.10 -28.62
CA ALA A 462 -29.73 4.55 -27.30
C ALA A 462 -29.53 3.03 -27.30
N SER A 463 -29.19 2.51 -26.13
CA SER A 463 -29.10 1.07 -25.85
C SER A 463 -29.88 0.80 -24.57
N ALA A 464 -30.70 -0.25 -24.56
CA ALA A 464 -31.41 -0.73 -23.38
C ALA A 464 -31.21 -2.24 -23.23
N ASP A 465 -31.31 -2.74 -22.01
CA ASP A 465 -31.17 -4.16 -21.70
C ASP A 465 -32.03 -4.55 -20.49
N ASP A 466 -32.36 -5.83 -20.36
CA ASP A 466 -33.21 -6.37 -19.28
C ASP A 466 -32.43 -6.98 -18.10
N ASP A 467 -31.12 -6.72 -18.03
CA ASP A 467 -30.18 -7.34 -17.08
C ASP A 467 -30.05 -8.88 -17.18
N ARG A 468 -30.71 -9.54 -18.15
CA ARG A 468 -30.78 -11.01 -18.24
C ARG A 468 -30.26 -11.53 -19.58
N SER A 469 -30.96 -11.24 -20.68
CA SER A 469 -30.59 -11.71 -22.01
C SER A 469 -31.01 -10.77 -23.15
N ALA A 470 -32.05 -9.95 -22.98
CA ALA A 470 -32.50 -9.07 -24.05
C ALA A 470 -31.63 -7.81 -24.16
N LEU A 471 -31.25 -7.47 -25.40
CA LEU A 471 -30.55 -6.25 -25.78
C LEU A 471 -31.33 -5.53 -26.88
N TRP A 472 -31.69 -4.27 -26.63
CA TRP A 472 -32.31 -3.38 -27.58
C TRP A 472 -31.35 -2.26 -27.97
N LEU A 473 -31.16 -2.07 -29.27
CA LEU A 473 -30.35 -0.97 -29.81
C LEU A 473 -31.22 -0.12 -30.72
N HIS A 474 -31.35 1.16 -30.37
CA HIS A 474 -32.14 2.14 -31.11
C HIS A 474 -31.21 3.01 -31.95
N PHE A 475 -31.40 2.99 -33.26
CA PHE A 475 -30.64 3.77 -34.22
C PHE A 475 -31.43 5.00 -34.69
N ALA A 476 -30.78 5.85 -35.49
CA ALA A 476 -31.49 6.85 -36.28
C ALA A 476 -32.49 6.21 -37.24
N ASP A 477 -33.48 7.01 -37.67
CA ASP A 477 -34.57 6.59 -38.56
C ASP A 477 -35.56 5.58 -37.94
N ASP A 478 -35.73 5.64 -36.61
CA ASP A 478 -36.60 4.77 -35.81
C ASP A 478 -36.29 3.26 -35.95
N ASP A 479 -35.11 2.90 -36.47
CA ASP A 479 -34.66 1.52 -36.61
C ASP A 479 -34.24 0.97 -35.24
N THR A 480 -34.95 -0.06 -34.78
CA THR A 480 -34.66 -0.73 -33.51
C THR A 480 -34.37 -2.20 -33.78
N VAL A 481 -33.23 -2.67 -33.27
CA VAL A 481 -32.86 -4.09 -33.32
C VAL A 481 -32.98 -4.68 -31.93
N GLU A 482 -33.65 -5.83 -31.86
CA GLU A 482 -33.77 -6.65 -30.66
C GLU A 482 -32.94 -7.92 -30.84
N LEU A 483 -32.14 -8.22 -29.82
CA LEU A 483 -31.25 -9.37 -29.77
C LEU A 483 -31.45 -10.11 -28.45
N ASP A 484 -31.67 -11.42 -28.52
CA ASP A 484 -31.68 -12.29 -27.35
C ASP A 484 -30.27 -12.89 -27.19
N MET A 485 -29.51 -12.35 -26.24
CA MET A 485 -28.12 -12.69 -25.99
C MET A 485 -28.01 -14.05 -25.28
N GLU A 486 -27.07 -14.89 -25.69
CA GLU A 486 -26.78 -16.16 -24.99
C GLU A 486 -25.94 -15.90 -23.72
N GLY A 487 -26.42 -15.04 -22.84
CA GLY A 487 -25.76 -14.56 -21.62
C GLY A 487 -26.11 -13.10 -21.32
N SER A 488 -25.46 -12.54 -20.29
CA SER A 488 -25.67 -11.14 -19.89
C SER A 488 -25.39 -10.17 -21.06
N PRO A 489 -26.30 -9.21 -21.34
CA PRO A 489 -26.09 -8.16 -22.35
C PRO A 489 -25.10 -7.08 -21.88
N LYS A 490 -24.79 -7.00 -20.58
CA LYS A 490 -23.95 -5.92 -19.99
C LYS A 490 -22.58 -5.73 -20.64
N PRO A 491 -21.80 -6.78 -20.94
CA PRO A 491 -20.52 -6.61 -21.61
C PRO A 491 -20.67 -5.89 -22.96
N ALA A 492 -21.67 -6.26 -23.76
CA ALA A 492 -21.93 -5.65 -25.06
C ALA A 492 -22.33 -4.17 -24.92
N VAL A 493 -23.20 -3.84 -23.96
CA VAL A 493 -23.63 -2.46 -23.67
C VAL A 493 -22.43 -1.58 -23.26
N PHE A 494 -21.58 -2.07 -22.35
CA PHE A 494 -20.43 -1.29 -21.88
C PHE A 494 -19.36 -1.12 -22.95
N ILE A 495 -19.12 -2.14 -23.78
CA ILE A 495 -18.23 -2.05 -24.93
C ILE A 495 -18.76 -1.02 -25.95
N LEU A 496 -20.07 -0.99 -26.23
CA LEU A 496 -20.67 0.03 -27.11
C LEU A 496 -20.43 1.45 -26.57
N HIS A 497 -20.66 1.66 -25.28
CA HIS A 497 -20.43 2.97 -24.65
C HIS A 497 -18.96 3.38 -24.70
N ASN A 498 -18.04 2.44 -24.46
CA ASN A 498 -16.61 2.70 -24.53
C ASN A 498 -16.14 2.97 -25.97
N LEU A 499 -16.67 2.25 -26.97
CA LEU A 499 -16.40 2.51 -28.39
C LEU A 499 -16.89 3.91 -28.83
N LEU A 500 -18.10 4.29 -28.41
CA LEU A 500 -18.65 5.62 -28.67
C LEU A 500 -17.84 6.72 -27.98
N SER A 501 -17.57 6.56 -26.69
CA SER A 501 -16.77 7.49 -25.89
C SER A 501 -15.37 7.68 -26.49
N ALA A 502 -14.68 6.59 -26.85
CA ALA A 502 -13.36 6.63 -27.45
C ALA A 502 -13.34 7.33 -28.82
N ARG A 503 -14.43 7.24 -29.60
CA ARG A 503 -14.56 7.97 -30.87
C ARG A 503 -14.73 9.47 -30.64
N VAL A 504 -15.60 9.88 -29.73
CA VAL A 504 -15.79 11.31 -29.38
C VAL A 504 -14.48 11.94 -28.94
N HIS A 505 -13.70 11.25 -28.10
CA HIS A 505 -12.39 11.73 -27.63
C HIS A 505 -11.30 11.74 -28.72
N SER A 506 -11.52 11.07 -29.87
CA SER A 506 -10.60 11.11 -31.01
C SER A 506 -10.92 12.18 -32.04
N LEU A 507 -12.06 12.88 -31.91
CA LEU A 507 -12.40 13.97 -32.79
C LEU A 507 -11.47 15.17 -32.52
N PRO A 508 -10.82 15.76 -33.54
CA PRO A 508 -10.03 16.96 -33.35
C PRO A 508 -10.92 18.09 -32.82
N ALA A 509 -10.44 18.83 -31.82
CA ALA A 509 -11.15 19.90 -31.09
C ALA A 509 -11.45 21.17 -31.93
N GLY A 510 -11.69 21.05 -33.23
CA GLY A 510 -11.82 22.17 -34.17
C GLY A 510 -12.85 21.97 -35.27
N ALA A 511 -13.86 21.12 -35.08
CA ALA A 511 -14.97 20.93 -36.02
C ALA A 511 -16.33 21.42 -35.50
N GLU A 512 -16.34 22.29 -34.49
CA GLU A 512 -17.50 23.12 -34.14
C GLU A 512 -17.24 24.54 -34.63
N GLY A 513 -17.65 24.84 -35.86
CA GLY A 513 -17.41 26.15 -36.44
C GLY A 513 -17.76 26.29 -37.93
N ALA A 514 -18.81 25.59 -38.40
CA ALA A 514 -19.41 25.89 -39.70
C ALA A 514 -20.84 25.35 -39.76
N GLY A 515 -21.82 26.21 -39.44
CA GLY A 515 -23.22 25.98 -39.79
C GLY A 515 -24.23 26.57 -38.82
N GLY A 516 -24.72 27.78 -39.12
CA GLY A 516 -26.05 28.22 -38.71
C GLY A 516 -26.12 29.45 -37.80
N ALA A 517 -26.06 30.64 -38.40
CA ALA A 517 -26.59 31.86 -37.80
C ALA A 517 -28.13 31.83 -37.79
N GLY A 518 -28.73 32.35 -36.73
CA GLY A 518 -30.18 32.57 -36.59
C GLY A 518 -30.50 33.25 -35.26
N GLU A 519 -30.48 34.58 -35.27
CA GLU A 519 -30.89 35.44 -34.15
C GLU A 519 -32.35 35.21 -33.73
N GLY A 520 -32.61 35.36 -32.43
CA GLY A 520 -33.96 35.39 -31.86
C GLY A 520 -33.91 35.61 -30.35
N ALA A 521 -33.74 36.86 -29.93
CA ALA A 521 -33.78 37.28 -28.53
C ALA A 521 -35.17 37.08 -27.90
N GLY A 522 -35.21 36.55 -26.68
CA GLY A 522 -36.38 36.51 -25.81
C GLY A 522 -35.98 36.18 -24.38
N SER A 523 -36.07 37.16 -23.49
CA SER A 523 -35.81 37.02 -22.06
C SER A 523 -37.01 36.38 -21.34
N ALA A 524 -36.76 35.46 -20.40
CA ALA A 524 -37.47 35.32 -19.11
C ALA A 524 -37.05 34.05 -18.34
N GLY A 525 -36.53 34.23 -17.11
CA GLY A 525 -36.93 33.51 -15.90
C GLY A 525 -36.61 32.02 -15.71
N GLY A 526 -35.66 31.74 -14.81
CA GLY A 526 -35.95 30.89 -13.64
C GLY A 526 -35.56 29.39 -13.68
N ALA A 527 -34.97 28.98 -12.55
CA ALA A 527 -34.84 27.63 -11.98
C ALA A 527 -33.75 26.70 -12.55
N GLY A 528 -32.88 26.26 -11.63
CA GLY A 528 -31.73 25.43 -11.91
C GLY A 528 -32.02 23.94 -12.05
N ALA A 529 -31.09 23.27 -12.71
CA ALA A 529 -30.79 21.85 -12.57
C ALA A 529 -29.41 21.61 -13.22
N ASP A 530 -28.47 21.05 -12.46
CA ASP A 530 -27.16 20.62 -12.95
C ASP A 530 -27.32 19.48 -13.99
N PRO A 531 -26.53 19.47 -15.08
CA PRO A 531 -26.56 18.39 -16.07
C PRO A 531 -25.72 17.18 -15.63
N PRO A 532 -26.16 15.94 -15.91
CA PRO A 532 -25.38 14.74 -15.68
C PRO A 532 -24.32 14.55 -16.78
N LEU A 533 -23.09 14.25 -16.38
CA LEU A 533 -22.00 13.76 -17.22
C LEU A 533 -21.95 12.22 -17.23
#